data_AF-A0A7T9CCB4-F1
#
_entry.id   AF-A0A7T9CCB4-F1
#
_cell.length_a   1.000
_cell.length_b   1.000
_cell.length_c   1.000
_cell.angle_alpha   90.00
_cell.angle_beta   90.00
_cell.angle_gamma   90.00
#
_symmetry.space_group_name_H-M   'P 1'
#
loop_
_entity.id
_entity.type
_entity.pdbx_description
1 polymer ?
#
loop_
_entity_poly.entity_id
_entity_poly.type
_entity_poly.pdbx_seq_one_letter_code
_entity_poly.pdbx_strand_id
1 'polypeptide(L)'
;MSLVIAYTGSKGAIMAGDMREIRLGGDDAAITTLERELYTGVIPNDGQLRSRAKELGVVILIRDDKEKVRDRDGILIGEVTESESGTQRIRRLYASAGHYAIADIEGSRFVVRGRGDTSTFVVLGNELTRQIAHSAIQRYGKEGTREDAVAVIVKAMNEAAARTASVSRSYILLQTKRCACLDTVLEEDRRSLRSEGIIPK
;
A
#
# COMPACT_ATOMS: atom_id res chain seq x y z
N MET A 1 4.07 6.68 3.15
CA MET A 1 3.94 6.46 1.69
C MET A 1 4.14 5.00 1.37
N SER A 2 3.23 4.44 0.60
CA SER A 2 3.24 3.03 0.23
C SER A 2 2.38 2.89 -1.02
N LEU A 3 2.72 1.94 -1.88
CA LEU A 3 1.89 1.51 -2.98
C LEU A 3 1.68 0.00 -2.83
N VAL A 4 0.44 -0.39 -2.68
CA VAL A 4 -0.01 -1.78 -2.78
C VAL A 4 -1.02 -1.86 -3.91
N ILE A 5 -0.78 -2.78 -4.85
CA ILE A 5 -1.70 -3.06 -5.95
C ILE A 5 -2.06 -4.53 -5.88
N ALA A 6 -3.36 -4.84 -5.87
CA ALA A 6 -3.83 -6.20 -6.07
C ALA A 6 -4.67 -6.30 -7.33
N TYR A 7 -4.69 -7.50 -7.90
CA TYR A 7 -5.70 -7.95 -8.83
C TYR A 7 -6.39 -9.16 -8.23
N THR A 8 -7.71 -9.14 -8.17
CA THR A 8 -8.53 -10.32 -7.91
C THR A 8 -9.09 -10.82 -9.23
N GLY A 9 -9.05 -12.12 -9.44
CA GLY A 9 -9.69 -12.78 -10.58
C GLY A 9 -10.26 -14.12 -10.16
N SER A 10 -11.15 -14.69 -10.98
CA SER A 10 -11.81 -15.97 -10.67
C SER A 10 -10.84 -17.15 -10.48
N LYS A 11 -9.63 -17.08 -11.06
CA LYS A 11 -8.61 -18.13 -11.00
C LYS A 11 -7.47 -17.85 -10.02
N GLY A 12 -7.50 -16.72 -9.31
CA GLY A 12 -6.44 -16.34 -8.39
C GLY A 12 -6.40 -14.85 -8.07
N ALA A 13 -5.57 -14.49 -7.11
CA ALA A 13 -5.23 -13.11 -6.81
C ALA A 13 -3.73 -12.91 -6.90
N ILE A 14 -3.34 -11.69 -7.26
CA ILE A 14 -1.95 -11.23 -7.31
C ILE A 14 -1.89 -9.94 -6.49
N MET A 15 -0.82 -9.75 -5.72
CA MET A 15 -0.62 -8.53 -4.96
C MET A 15 0.85 -8.13 -4.99
N ALA A 16 1.12 -6.85 -5.26
CA ALA A 16 2.43 -6.25 -5.10
C ALA A 16 2.40 -5.16 -4.04
N GLY A 17 3.50 -5.04 -3.29
CA GLY A 17 3.74 -3.97 -2.35
C GLY A 17 5.16 -3.45 -2.48
N ASP A 18 5.32 -2.14 -2.56
CA ASP A 18 6.66 -1.54 -2.57
C ASP A 18 7.34 -1.74 -1.21
N MET A 19 8.66 -1.59 -1.15
CA MET A 19 9.42 -1.85 0.09
C MET A 19 9.91 -0.59 0.82
N ARG A 20 9.51 0.61 0.37
CA ARG A 20 10.00 1.88 0.92
C ARG A 20 9.45 2.16 2.31
N GLU A 21 10.31 2.57 3.22
CA GLU A 21 9.96 3.28 4.44
C GLU A 21 10.78 4.57 4.52
N ILE A 22 10.11 5.70 4.74
CA ILE A 22 10.75 6.99 4.97
C ILE A 22 10.31 7.45 6.35
N ARG A 23 11.26 7.66 7.25
CA ARG A 23 11.02 8.29 8.56
C ARG A 23 11.61 9.68 8.55
N LEU A 24 10.82 10.63 9.05
CA LEU A 24 11.15 12.04 9.11
C LEU A 24 11.27 12.45 10.57
N GLY A 25 12.24 13.31 10.88
CA GLY A 25 12.42 13.89 12.20
C GLY A 25 12.88 15.33 12.11
N GLY A 26 12.47 16.16 13.07
CA GLY A 26 12.69 17.60 13.05
C GLY A 26 11.44 18.37 13.41
N ASP A 27 11.37 19.62 12.98
CA ASP A 27 10.22 20.51 13.17
C ASP A 27 8.98 20.03 12.39
N ASP A 28 7.80 20.04 13.03
CA ASP A 28 6.55 19.53 12.46
C ASP A 28 6.11 20.27 11.19
N ALA A 29 6.32 21.58 11.11
CA ALA A 29 5.95 22.37 9.94
C ALA A 29 6.89 22.10 8.76
N ALA A 30 8.19 21.92 9.04
CA ALA A 30 9.17 21.50 8.05
C ALA A 30 8.90 20.09 7.53
N ILE A 31 8.58 19.14 8.41
CA ILE A 31 8.17 17.77 8.05
C ILE A 31 6.93 17.80 7.16
N THR A 32 5.88 18.51 7.59
CA THR A 32 4.62 18.63 6.82
C THR A 32 4.87 19.19 5.42
N THR A 33 5.77 20.18 5.30
CA THR A 33 6.15 20.77 4.01
C THR A 33 6.84 19.75 3.12
N LEU A 34 7.84 19.03 3.64
CA LEU A 34 8.57 17.99 2.89
C LEU A 34 7.66 16.84 2.47
N GLU A 35 6.78 16.38 3.37
CA GLU A 35 5.79 15.34 3.07
C GLU A 35 4.87 15.76 1.94
N ARG A 36 4.31 16.98 1.98
CA ARG A 36 3.43 17.47 0.91
C ARG A 36 4.14 17.48 -0.45
N GLU A 37 5.36 17.96 -0.51
CA GLU A 37 6.16 17.99 -1.75
C GLU A 37 6.48 16.57 -2.26
N LEU A 38 6.81 15.66 -1.34
CA LEU A 38 7.01 14.25 -1.68
C LEU A 38 5.72 13.60 -2.19
N TYR A 39 4.58 13.92 -1.58
CA TYR A 39 3.30 13.25 -1.81
C TYR A 39 2.59 13.75 -3.07
N THR A 40 2.91 14.97 -3.49
CA THR A 40 2.45 15.57 -4.76
C THR A 40 3.36 15.28 -5.94
N GLY A 41 4.52 14.64 -5.72
CA GLY A 41 5.44 14.21 -6.79
C GLY A 41 6.44 15.27 -7.22
N VAL A 42 6.56 16.36 -6.46
CA VAL A 42 7.59 17.40 -6.67
C VAL A 42 8.99 16.83 -6.48
N ILE A 43 9.12 15.77 -5.66
CA ILE A 43 10.38 15.09 -5.35
C ILE A 43 10.43 13.71 -6.02
N PRO A 44 10.96 13.60 -7.26
CA PRO A 44 10.92 12.36 -8.03
C PRO A 44 11.99 11.33 -7.65
N ASN A 45 13.07 11.71 -6.94
CA ASN A 45 14.16 10.79 -6.59
C ASN A 45 14.83 11.10 -5.23
N ASP A 46 15.58 10.12 -4.72
CA ASP A 46 16.24 10.17 -3.41
C ASP A 46 17.26 11.30 -3.27
N GLY A 47 17.94 11.68 -4.36
CA GLY A 47 18.88 12.80 -4.36
C GLY A 47 18.18 14.12 -4.06
N GLN A 48 17.06 14.38 -4.74
CA GLN A 48 16.24 15.55 -4.49
C GLN A 48 15.55 15.50 -3.12
N LEU A 49 15.12 14.32 -2.66
CA LEU A 49 14.56 14.16 -1.32
C LEU A 49 15.59 14.54 -0.24
N ARG A 50 16.84 14.08 -0.37
CA ARG A 50 17.94 14.41 0.55
C ARG A 50 18.30 15.89 0.50
N SER A 51 18.37 16.49 -0.68
CA SER A 51 18.63 17.94 -0.82
C SER A 51 17.54 18.76 -0.14
N ARG A 52 16.28 18.44 -0.44
CA ARG A 52 15.14 19.18 0.06
C ARG A 52 14.96 19.04 1.57
N ALA A 53 15.18 17.85 2.10
CA ALA A 53 15.21 17.62 3.53
C ALA A 53 16.29 18.46 4.24
N LYS A 54 17.50 18.52 3.67
CA LYS A 54 18.60 19.34 4.21
C LYS A 54 18.25 20.83 4.21
N GLU A 55 17.64 21.34 3.14
CA GLU A 55 17.20 22.74 3.04
C GLU A 55 16.17 23.09 4.12
N LEU A 56 15.25 22.17 4.43
CA LEU A 56 14.22 22.35 5.44
C LEU A 56 14.68 22.00 6.87
N GLY A 57 15.92 21.54 7.05
CA GLY A 57 16.41 21.08 8.35
C GLY A 57 15.76 19.77 8.85
N VAL A 58 15.20 18.97 7.95
CA VAL A 58 14.54 17.70 8.27
C VAL A 58 15.56 16.55 8.19
N VAL A 59 15.62 15.74 9.24
CA VAL A 59 16.38 14.48 9.26
C VAL A 59 15.54 13.40 8.57
N ILE A 60 16.15 12.67 7.65
CA ILE A 60 15.48 11.57 6.94
C ILE A 60 16.22 10.25 7.09
N LEU A 61 15.47 9.19 7.36
CA LEU A 61 15.91 7.81 7.24
C LEU A 61 15.11 7.14 6.13
N ILE A 62 15.81 6.61 5.13
CA ILE A 62 15.23 5.91 4.00
C ILE A 62 15.64 4.45 4.08
N ARG A 63 14.67 3.55 4.01
CA ARG A 63 14.85 2.09 3.94
C ARG A 63 14.01 1.52 2.81
N ASP A 64 14.46 0.40 2.26
CA ASP A 64 13.81 -0.32 1.15
C ASP A 64 13.60 -1.80 1.47
N ASP A 65 13.34 -2.11 2.74
CA ASP A 65 13.22 -3.47 3.29
C ASP A 65 11.90 -3.70 4.05
N LYS A 66 10.93 -2.79 3.94
CA LYS A 66 9.64 -2.93 4.61
C LYS A 66 8.71 -3.85 3.83
N GLU A 67 8.41 -5.03 4.38
CA GLU A 67 7.39 -5.91 3.83
C GLU A 67 6.00 -5.30 4.00
N LYS A 68 5.36 -4.89 2.91
CA LYS A 68 3.99 -4.34 2.91
C LYS A 68 2.93 -5.34 2.52
N VAL A 69 3.34 -6.46 1.94
CA VAL A 69 2.45 -7.53 1.51
C VAL A 69 2.94 -8.85 2.07
N ARG A 70 1.99 -9.71 2.47
CA ARG A 70 2.25 -11.05 3.00
C ARG A 70 1.14 -12.01 2.58
N ASP A 71 1.42 -13.31 2.67
CA ASP A 71 0.41 -14.36 2.54
C ASP A 71 0.06 -14.89 3.94
N ARG A 72 -1.24 -15.08 4.21
CA ARG A 72 -1.74 -15.83 5.36
C ARG A 72 -2.76 -16.85 4.87
N ASP A 73 -2.34 -18.11 4.81
CA ASP A 73 -3.17 -19.24 4.40
C ASP A 73 -3.85 -19.03 3.03
N GLY A 74 -3.12 -18.48 2.06
CA GLY A 74 -3.63 -18.22 0.72
C GLY A 74 -4.53 -16.99 0.61
N ILE A 75 -4.61 -16.16 1.66
CA ILE A 75 -5.14 -14.80 1.62
C ILE A 75 -3.95 -13.83 1.56
N LEU A 76 -3.87 -13.06 0.48
CA LEU A 76 -2.88 -12.00 0.34
C LEU A 76 -3.33 -10.80 1.15
N ILE A 77 -2.44 -10.27 1.98
CA ILE A 77 -2.70 -9.11 2.84
C ILE A 77 -1.69 -8.03 2.49
N GLY A 78 -2.18 -6.85 2.14
CA GLY A 78 -1.36 -5.69 1.81
C GLY A 78 -1.73 -4.48 2.65
N GLU A 79 -0.74 -3.71 3.08
CA GLU A 79 -0.94 -2.59 3.99
C GLU A 79 -0.24 -1.31 3.52
N VAL A 80 -0.95 -0.21 3.69
CA VAL A 80 -0.40 1.14 3.56
C VAL A 80 -0.72 1.93 4.81
N THR A 81 0.22 2.77 5.25
CA THR A 81 -0.03 3.74 6.31
C THR A 81 -0.37 5.08 5.68
N GLU A 82 -1.55 5.60 6.03
CA GLU A 82 -2.01 6.94 5.70
C GLU A 82 -1.85 7.81 6.95
N SER A 83 -1.21 8.97 6.79
CA SER A 83 -1.11 9.99 7.83
C SER A 83 -1.99 11.16 7.43
N GLU A 84 -3.01 11.47 8.23
CA GLU A 84 -3.89 12.62 8.00
C GLU A 84 -4.08 13.35 9.34
N SER A 85 -3.80 14.66 9.34
CA SER A 85 -4.01 15.54 10.51
C SER A 85 -3.39 15.03 11.83
N GLY A 86 -2.21 14.42 11.76
CA GLY A 86 -1.49 13.88 12.92
C GLY A 86 -1.93 12.48 13.37
N THR A 87 -2.97 11.91 12.76
CA THR A 87 -3.43 10.54 13.02
C THR A 87 -2.86 9.58 11.99
N GLN A 88 -2.33 8.45 12.45
CA GLN A 88 -1.93 7.35 11.59
C GLN A 88 -3.05 6.32 11.47
N ARG A 89 -3.45 6.05 10.22
CA ARG A 89 -4.43 5.03 9.87
C ARG A 89 -3.76 4.00 8.97
N ILE A 90 -3.87 2.72 9.31
CA ILE A 90 -3.45 1.64 8.41
C ILE A 90 -4.65 1.29 7.54
N ARG A 91 -4.49 1.37 6.22
CA ARG A 91 -5.44 0.79 5.27
C ARG A 91 -4.91 -0.57 4.81
N ARG A 92 -5.69 -1.61 5.08
CA ARG A 92 -5.36 -3.00 4.80
C ARG A 92 -6.28 -3.56 3.73
N LEU A 93 -5.68 -4.20 2.73
CA LEU A 93 -6.34 -4.94 1.66
C LEU A 93 -6.14 -6.44 1.89
N TYR A 94 -7.23 -7.19 1.80
CA TYR A 94 -7.24 -8.64 1.79
C TYR A 94 -7.70 -9.10 0.42
N ALA A 95 -7.01 -10.08 -0.17
CA ALA A 95 -7.37 -10.61 -1.47
C ALA A 95 -7.18 -12.14 -1.52
N SER A 96 -8.16 -12.82 -2.09
CA SER A 96 -8.11 -14.23 -2.46
C SER A 96 -8.70 -14.38 -3.87
N ALA A 97 -8.67 -15.59 -4.45
CA ALA A 97 -9.29 -15.80 -5.77
C ALA A 97 -10.77 -15.38 -5.73
N GLY A 98 -11.15 -14.44 -6.59
CA GLY A 98 -12.51 -13.93 -6.72
C GLY A 98 -12.95 -12.89 -5.67
N HIS A 99 -12.20 -12.66 -4.58
CA HIS A 99 -12.67 -11.86 -3.45
C HIS A 99 -11.63 -10.85 -2.96
N TYR A 100 -12.09 -9.64 -2.60
CA TYR A 100 -11.30 -8.71 -1.81
C TYR A 100 -12.12 -8.04 -0.70
N ALA A 101 -11.39 -7.53 0.31
CA ALA A 101 -11.93 -6.65 1.33
C ALA A 101 -10.91 -5.57 1.67
N ILE A 102 -11.38 -4.37 1.98
CA ILE A 102 -10.58 -3.24 2.45
C ILE A 102 -11.03 -2.89 3.86
N ALA A 103 -10.09 -2.75 4.79
CA ALA A 103 -10.34 -2.29 6.14
C ALA A 103 -9.43 -1.12 6.50
N ASP A 104 -9.96 -0.18 7.27
CA ASP A 104 -9.21 0.85 7.96
C ASP A 104 -8.98 0.42 9.42
N ILE A 105 -7.75 0.60 9.90
CA ILE A 105 -7.31 0.29 11.26
C ILE A 105 -6.72 1.56 11.87
N GLU A 106 -7.23 1.95 13.03
CA GLU A 106 -6.81 3.15 13.76
C GLU A 106 -6.86 2.86 15.26
N GLY A 107 -5.69 2.74 15.90
CA GLY A 107 -5.59 2.20 17.27
C GLY A 107 -6.25 0.81 17.36
N SER A 108 -7.20 0.65 18.29
CA SER A 108 -7.98 -0.60 18.45
C SER A 108 -9.22 -0.69 17.55
N ARG A 109 -9.47 0.33 16.72
CA ARG A 109 -10.64 0.40 15.84
C ARG A 109 -10.35 -0.30 14.51
N PHE A 110 -11.23 -1.23 14.13
CA PHE A 110 -11.20 -1.94 12.86
C PHE A 110 -12.52 -1.73 12.10
N VAL A 111 -12.46 -1.09 10.93
CA VAL A 111 -13.66 -0.77 10.12
C VAL A 111 -13.48 -1.32 8.70
N VAL A 112 -14.35 -2.23 8.28
CA VAL A 112 -14.41 -2.66 6.88
C VAL A 112 -15.02 -1.53 6.05
N ARG A 113 -14.30 -1.09 5.02
CA ARG A 113 -14.68 0.01 4.14
C ARG A 113 -15.31 -0.44 2.83
N GLY A 114 -14.95 -1.62 2.35
CA GLY A 114 -15.45 -2.14 1.10
C GLY A 114 -15.11 -3.61 0.92
N ARG A 115 -15.89 -4.28 0.09
CA ARG A 115 -15.71 -5.68 -0.31
C ARG A 115 -16.14 -5.81 -1.76
N GLY A 116 -15.62 -6.82 -2.45
CA GLY A 116 -16.12 -7.17 -3.77
C GLY A 116 -15.75 -8.60 -4.17
N ASP A 117 -16.62 -9.16 -5.00
CA ASP A 117 -16.60 -10.56 -5.41
C ASP A 117 -16.41 -10.71 -6.94
N THR A 118 -15.69 -9.76 -7.54
CA THR A 118 -15.49 -9.68 -8.99
C THR A 118 -14.01 -9.59 -9.34
N SER A 119 -13.70 -9.78 -10.63
CA SER A 119 -12.36 -9.59 -11.13
C SER A 119 -12.04 -8.11 -11.25
N THR A 120 -11.09 -7.59 -10.46
CA THR A 120 -10.78 -6.17 -10.44
C THR A 120 -9.38 -5.87 -9.91
N PHE A 121 -8.86 -4.71 -10.28
CA PHE A 121 -7.68 -4.14 -9.62
C PHE A 121 -8.11 -3.31 -8.41
N VAL A 122 -7.37 -3.45 -7.31
CA VAL A 122 -7.53 -2.64 -6.10
C VAL A 122 -6.19 -2.00 -5.78
N VAL A 123 -6.19 -0.67 -5.65
CA VAL A 123 -4.97 0.11 -5.41
C VAL A 123 -5.08 0.81 -4.06
N LEU A 124 -4.11 0.56 -3.18
CA LEU A 124 -3.88 1.32 -1.97
C LEU A 124 -2.62 2.17 -2.12
N GLY A 125 -2.74 3.44 -1.77
CA GLY A 125 -1.63 4.39 -1.81
C GLY A 125 -2.14 5.81 -1.71
N ASN A 126 -1.21 6.76 -1.68
CA ASN A 126 -1.57 8.17 -1.70
C ASN A 126 -2.17 8.58 -3.06
N GLU A 127 -2.61 9.84 -3.20
CA GLU A 127 -3.21 10.33 -4.44
C GLU A 127 -2.31 10.13 -5.68
N LEU A 128 -1.06 10.57 -5.64
CA LEU A 128 -0.13 10.44 -6.77
C LEU A 128 0.08 8.98 -7.20
N THR A 129 0.41 8.10 -6.24
CA THR A 129 0.68 6.69 -6.52
C THR A 129 -0.56 5.96 -7.04
N ARG A 130 -1.76 6.30 -6.53
CA ARG A 130 -3.03 5.81 -7.08
C ARG A 130 -3.25 6.29 -8.51
N GLN A 131 -3.02 7.57 -8.81
CA GLN A 131 -3.15 8.10 -10.16
C GLN A 131 -2.21 7.40 -11.15
N ILE A 132 -0.95 7.17 -10.75
CA ILE A 132 0.03 6.43 -11.55
C ILE A 132 -0.45 5.00 -11.81
N ALA A 133 -0.85 4.28 -10.76
CA ALA A 133 -1.31 2.91 -10.88
C ALA A 133 -2.57 2.78 -11.74
N HIS A 134 -3.57 3.65 -11.53
CA HIS A 134 -4.79 3.65 -12.36
C HIS A 134 -4.50 3.99 -13.82
N SER A 135 -3.58 4.92 -14.09
CA SER A 135 -3.17 5.22 -15.47
C SER A 135 -2.51 4.01 -16.14
N ALA A 136 -1.65 3.28 -15.41
CA ALA A 136 -1.04 2.04 -15.91
C ALA A 136 -2.11 0.95 -16.15
N ILE A 137 -3.06 0.79 -15.23
CA ILE A 137 -4.18 -0.16 -15.38
C ILE A 137 -5.02 0.19 -16.62
N GLN A 138 -5.35 1.46 -16.84
CA GLN A 138 -6.11 1.88 -18.02
C GLN A 138 -5.33 1.67 -19.33
N ARG A 139 -4.01 1.91 -19.32
CA ARG A 139 -3.17 1.80 -20.52
C ARG A 139 -2.86 0.35 -20.90
N TYR A 140 -2.65 -0.52 -19.91
CA TYR A 140 -2.15 -1.88 -20.13
C TYR A 140 -3.18 -2.97 -19.79
N GLY A 141 -4.22 -2.65 -19.01
CA GLY A 141 -5.29 -3.56 -18.68
C GLY A 141 -6.14 -3.84 -19.90
N LYS A 142 -6.01 -5.05 -20.46
CA LYS A 142 -6.96 -5.60 -21.42
C LYS A 142 -8.02 -6.41 -20.66
N GLU A 143 -9.04 -6.95 -21.34
CA GLU A 143 -9.98 -7.96 -20.80
C GLU A 143 -9.28 -9.31 -20.44
N GLY A 144 -8.00 -9.23 -20.09
CA GLY A 144 -7.02 -10.29 -20.17
C GLY A 144 -6.77 -11.02 -18.86
N THR A 145 -6.09 -12.14 -19.04
CA THR A 145 -5.79 -13.22 -18.12
C THR A 145 -5.00 -12.80 -16.88
N ARG A 146 -4.76 -13.77 -15.98
CA ARG A 146 -3.94 -13.58 -14.77
C ARG A 146 -2.53 -13.10 -15.11
N GLU A 147 -1.96 -13.59 -16.21
CA GLU A 147 -0.63 -13.23 -16.72
C GLU A 147 -0.59 -11.75 -17.15
N ASP A 148 -1.68 -11.26 -17.76
CA ASP A 148 -1.83 -9.84 -18.09
C ASP A 148 -1.85 -8.97 -16.83
N ALA A 149 -2.53 -9.43 -15.77
CA ALA A 149 -2.57 -8.72 -14.50
C ALA A 149 -1.19 -8.57 -13.83
N VAL A 150 -0.34 -9.61 -13.89
CA VAL A 150 1.05 -9.52 -13.42
C VAL A 150 1.80 -8.43 -14.18
N ALA A 151 1.71 -8.44 -15.52
CA ALA A 151 2.40 -7.46 -16.35
C ALA A 151 1.94 -6.02 -16.07
N VAL A 152 0.63 -5.81 -15.88
CA VAL A 152 0.06 -4.51 -15.50
C VAL A 152 0.61 -4.04 -14.15
N ILE A 153 0.61 -4.91 -13.14
CA ILE A 153 1.12 -4.58 -11.80
C ILE A 153 2.60 -4.21 -11.86
N VAL A 154 3.44 -5.02 -12.52
CA VAL A 154 4.87 -4.76 -12.68
C VAL A 154 5.12 -3.39 -13.33
N LYS A 155 4.38 -3.07 -14.41
CA LYS A 155 4.47 -1.76 -15.07
C LYS A 155 4.07 -0.62 -14.15
N ALA A 156 2.96 -0.76 -13.41
CA ALA A 156 2.49 0.25 -12.47
C ALA A 156 3.52 0.53 -11.34
N MET A 157 4.11 -0.53 -10.77
CA MET A 157 5.15 -0.40 -9.74
C MET A 157 6.39 0.33 -10.28
N ASN A 158 6.85 -0.05 -11.48
CA ASN A 158 8.01 0.59 -12.12
C ASN A 158 7.74 2.06 -12.47
N GLU A 159 6.55 2.38 -13.01
CA GLU A 159 6.17 3.76 -13.32
C GLU A 159 6.08 4.62 -12.04
N ALA A 160 5.59 4.05 -10.93
CA ALA A 160 5.54 4.75 -9.65
C ALA A 160 6.95 5.04 -9.11
N ALA A 161 7.82 4.02 -9.07
CA ALA A 161 9.21 4.17 -8.61
C ALA A 161 10.05 5.12 -9.47
N ALA A 162 9.69 5.31 -10.75
CA ALA A 162 10.36 6.26 -11.64
C ALA A 162 9.91 7.73 -11.44
N ARG A 163 8.73 7.95 -10.85
CA ARG A 163 8.09 9.28 -10.79
C ARG A 163 8.09 9.90 -9.39
N THR A 164 8.40 9.14 -8.35
CA THR A 164 8.42 9.64 -6.98
C THR A 164 9.46 8.92 -6.13
N ALA A 165 10.17 9.67 -5.28
CA ALA A 165 11.12 9.09 -4.32
C ALA A 165 10.43 8.24 -3.24
N SER A 166 9.11 8.39 -3.11
CA SER A 166 8.31 7.77 -2.05
C SER A 166 8.00 6.28 -2.23
N VAL A 167 8.30 5.73 -3.41
CA VAL A 167 8.11 4.33 -3.76
C VAL A 167 9.48 3.71 -4.03
N SER A 168 9.67 2.49 -3.55
CA SER A 168 10.91 1.75 -3.77
C SER A 168 11.01 1.26 -5.20
N ARG A 169 12.24 1.11 -5.72
CA ARG A 169 12.49 0.39 -6.97
C ARG A 169 12.31 -1.12 -6.83
N SER A 170 12.31 -1.63 -5.60
CA SER A 170 12.07 -3.02 -5.27
C SER A 170 10.67 -3.20 -4.69
N TYR A 171 10.05 -4.34 -4.98
CA TYR A 171 8.73 -4.68 -4.47
C TYR A 171 8.62 -6.19 -4.27
N ILE A 172 7.74 -6.58 -3.36
CA ILE A 172 7.32 -7.97 -3.19
C ILE A 172 6.12 -8.21 -4.10
N LEU A 173 6.10 -9.35 -4.79
CA LEU A 173 4.98 -9.79 -5.62
C LEU A 173 4.53 -11.19 -5.15
N LEU A 174 3.30 -11.29 -4.69
CA LEU A 174 2.69 -12.53 -4.20
C LEU A 174 1.53 -12.94 -5.11
N GLN A 175 1.26 -14.24 -5.16
CA GLN A 175 0.14 -14.81 -5.88
C GLN A 175 -0.50 -15.93 -5.07
N THR A 176 -1.82 -16.04 -5.16
CA THR A 176 -2.60 -17.15 -4.61
C THR A 176 -3.58 -17.66 -5.66
N LYS A 177 -3.84 -18.97 -5.67
CA LYS A 177 -4.94 -19.57 -6.43
C LYS A 177 -6.11 -19.96 -5.51
N ARG A 178 -5.96 -19.77 -4.21
CA ARG A 178 -6.94 -20.21 -3.21
C ARG A 178 -8.14 -19.27 -3.24
N CYS A 179 -9.34 -19.83 -3.38
CA CYS A 179 -10.59 -19.14 -3.10
C CYS A 179 -10.86 -19.32 -1.60
N ALA A 180 -10.52 -18.30 -0.81
CA ALA A 180 -10.66 -18.33 0.64
C ALA A 180 -11.68 -17.28 1.08
N CYS A 181 -12.56 -17.67 2.01
CA CYS A 181 -13.49 -16.76 2.64
C CYS A 181 -12.73 -15.73 3.50
N LEU A 182 -13.00 -14.45 3.29
CA LEU A 182 -12.30 -13.37 4.00
C LEU A 182 -12.89 -13.10 5.39
N ASP A 183 -14.04 -13.66 5.76
CA ASP A 183 -14.71 -13.33 7.03
C ASP A 183 -13.92 -13.76 8.26
N THR A 184 -13.38 -14.98 8.23
CA THR A 184 -12.58 -15.52 9.34
C THR A 184 -11.37 -14.63 9.63
N VAL A 185 -10.62 -14.29 8.59
CA VAL A 185 -9.40 -13.49 8.72
C VAL A 185 -9.68 -12.04 9.16
N LEU A 186 -10.80 -11.47 8.70
CA LEU A 186 -11.23 -10.12 9.11
C LEU A 186 -11.65 -10.10 10.58
N GLU A 187 -12.32 -11.14 11.05
CA GLU A 187 -12.77 -11.25 12.44
C GLU A 187 -11.60 -11.54 13.40
N GLU A 188 -10.65 -12.38 13.00
CA GLU A 188 -9.40 -12.61 13.74
C GLU A 188 -8.60 -11.32 13.93
N ASP A 189 -8.41 -10.54 12.86
CA ASP A 189 -7.69 -9.27 12.94
C ASP A 189 -8.47 -8.25 13.78
N ARG A 190 -9.81 -8.20 13.66
CA ARG A 190 -10.66 -7.35 14.51
C ARG A 190 -10.53 -7.69 15.99
N ARG A 191 -10.46 -8.98 16.35
CA ARG A 191 -10.32 -9.45 17.73
C ARG A 191 -8.93 -9.16 18.29
N SER A 192 -7.88 -9.42 17.50
CA SER A 192 -6.49 -9.23 17.90
C SER A 192 -6.21 -7.79 18.33
N LEU A 193 -6.79 -6.82 17.60
CA LEU A 193 -6.69 -5.39 17.94
C LEU A 193 -7.42 -5.00 19.24
N ARG A 194 -8.45 -5.75 19.63
CA ARG A 194 -9.16 -5.53 20.91
C ARG A 194 -8.39 -6.10 22.09
N SER A 195 -7.71 -7.23 21.92
CA SER A 195 -6.86 -7.81 22.96
C SER A 195 -5.59 -7.00 23.21
N GLU A 196 -5.02 -6.37 22.18
CA GLU A 196 -3.86 -5.47 22.33
C GLU A 196 -4.20 -4.12 22.98
N GLY A 197 -5.50 -3.76 23.03
CA GLY A 197 -6.00 -2.57 23.73
C GLY A 197 -6.18 -2.75 25.24
N ILE A 198 -5.94 -3.95 25.79
CA ILE A 198 -5.98 -4.22 27.23
C ILE A 198 -4.53 -4.24 27.74
N ILE A 199 -3.94 -3.06 27.92
CA ILE A 199 -2.77 -2.92 28.78
C ILE A 199 -3.32 -2.87 30.22
N PRO A 200 -3.03 -3.84 31.12
CA PRO A 200 -3.35 -3.67 32.52
C PRO A 200 -2.58 -2.46 33.06
N LYS A 201 -3.31 -1.57 33.74
CA LYS A 201 -2.73 -0.44 34.49
C LYS A 201 -1.70 -0.92 35.52
#